data_AF-A0A4S8J430-F1
#
_entry.id   AF-A0A4S8J430-F1
#
_cell.length_a   1.000
_cell.length_b   1.000
_cell.length_c   1.000
_cell.angle_alpha   90.00
_cell.angle_beta   90.00
_cell.angle_gamma   90.00
#
_symmetry.space_group_name_H-M   'P 1'
#
loop_
_entity.id
_entity.type
_entity.pdbx_description
1 polymer ?
#
loop_
_entity_poly.entity_id
_entity_poly.type
_entity_poly.pdbx_seq_one_letter_code
_entity_poly.pdbx_strand_id
1 'polypeptide(L)'
;MAKPSFQRLGTSIDVPNVQALAASIANPADVPPRYVRPEAKADPVVSDGDSELPVIDFSRLLHRRFSREESAMLHHACADWGFFQVSRSTDRNRVIHSCNITIVDAN
;
A
#
# COMPACT_ATOMS: atom_id res chain seq x y z
N MET A 1 -48.00 -5.19 -24.04
CA MET A 1 -46.90 -4.23 -24.27
C MET A 1 -46.01 -4.21 -23.04
N ALA A 2 -44.81 -4.79 -23.11
CA ALA A 2 -43.86 -4.81 -22.00
C ALA A 2 -43.14 -3.46 -21.92
N LYS A 3 -43.15 -2.83 -20.74
CA LYS A 3 -42.39 -1.60 -20.47
C LYS A 3 -40.90 -1.95 -20.45
N PRO A 4 -40.04 -1.27 -21.24
CA PRO A 4 -38.61 -1.51 -21.15
C PRO A 4 -38.12 -1.01 -19.79
N SER A 5 -37.52 -1.90 -19.01
CA SER A 5 -36.79 -1.56 -17.79
C SER A 5 -35.52 -0.82 -18.18
N PHE A 6 -35.43 0.47 -17.86
CA PHE A 6 -34.17 1.21 -17.96
C PHE A 6 -33.18 0.59 -16.98
N GLN A 7 -32.21 -0.17 -17.51
CA GLN A 7 -31.03 -0.55 -16.77
C GLN A 7 -30.29 0.74 -16.40
N ARG A 8 -30.24 1.05 -15.10
CA ARG A 8 -29.50 2.18 -14.52
C ARG A 8 -27.99 1.97 -14.73
N LEU A 9 -27.52 2.22 -15.95
CA LEU A 9 -26.11 2.29 -16.28
C LEU A 9 -25.56 3.64 -15.80
N GLY A 10 -24.66 3.61 -14.82
CA GLY A 10 -23.89 4.77 -14.38
C GLY A 10 -24.55 5.63 -13.30
N THR A 11 -24.98 5.06 -12.17
CA THR A 11 -25.28 5.87 -10.98
C THR A 11 -24.11 5.90 -10.02
N SER A 12 -23.69 7.10 -9.61
CA SER A 12 -22.87 7.25 -8.41
C SER A 12 -23.61 6.61 -7.23
N ILE A 13 -22.89 5.83 -6.44
CA ILE A 13 -23.43 5.30 -5.19
C ILE A 13 -22.85 6.16 -4.08
N ASP A 14 -23.74 6.76 -3.29
CA ASP A 14 -23.33 7.46 -2.08
C ASP A 14 -22.65 6.45 -1.14
N VAL A 15 -21.37 6.70 -0.89
CA VAL A 15 -20.57 5.89 0.02
C VAL A 15 -20.50 6.62 1.35
N PRO A 16 -21.10 6.06 2.44
CA PRO A 16 -21.00 6.68 3.75
C PRO A 16 -19.53 6.71 4.20
N ASN A 17 -19.20 7.68 5.05
CA ASN A 17 -17.87 7.80 5.63
C ASN A 17 -17.47 6.47 6.31
N VAL A 18 -16.36 5.88 5.86
CA VAL A 18 -15.92 4.55 6.32
C VAL A 18 -15.46 4.57 7.78
N GLN A 19 -14.95 5.70 8.29
CA GLN A 19 -14.55 5.84 9.68
C GLN A 19 -15.78 5.80 10.61
N ALA A 20 -16.83 6.54 10.27
CA ALA A 20 -18.11 6.52 11.00
C ALA A 20 -18.78 5.14 10.91
N LEU A 21 -18.73 4.51 9.72
CA LEU A 21 -19.21 3.15 9.52
C LEU A 21 -18.48 2.15 10.44
N ALA A 22 -17.15 2.19 10.48
CA ALA A 22 -16.35 1.33 11.34
C ALA A 22 -16.67 1.53 12.83
N ALA A 23 -16.92 2.76 13.27
CA ALA A 23 -17.30 3.05 14.66
C ALA A 23 -18.73 2.56 15.00
N SER A 24 -19.61 2.44 14.00
CA SER A 24 -21.00 2.01 14.18
C SER A 24 -21.21 0.49 14.12
N ILE A 25 -20.27 -0.25 13.51
CA ILE A 25 -20.36 -1.69 13.32
C ILE A 25 -19.98 -2.39 14.64
N ALA A 26 -20.94 -3.09 15.25
CA ALA A 26 -20.69 -3.88 16.45
C ALA A 26 -20.25 -5.33 16.11
N ASN A 27 -20.77 -5.91 15.02
CA ASN A 27 -20.39 -7.24 14.58
C ASN A 27 -19.79 -7.22 13.16
N PRO A 28 -18.73 -7.99 12.86
CA PRO A 28 -18.17 -8.08 11.52
C PRO A 28 -19.16 -8.52 10.42
N ALA A 29 -20.25 -9.19 10.80
CA ALA A 29 -21.33 -9.57 9.89
C ALA A 29 -22.16 -8.37 9.39
N ASP A 30 -22.11 -7.23 10.09
CA ASP A 30 -22.84 -6.01 9.73
C ASP A 30 -22.08 -5.14 8.71
N VAL A 31 -20.88 -5.58 8.29
CA VAL A 31 -20.10 -4.92 7.23
C VAL A 31 -20.88 -4.99 5.91
N PRO A 32 -21.13 -3.85 5.22
CA PRO A 32 -21.86 -3.85 3.97
C PRO A 32 -21.21 -4.79 2.94
N PRO A 33 -22.00 -5.62 2.21
CA PRO A 33 -21.48 -6.65 1.30
C PRO A 33 -20.47 -6.16 0.26
N ARG A 34 -20.52 -4.87 -0.11
CA ARG A 34 -19.59 -4.22 -1.03
C ARG A 34 -18.14 -4.09 -0.53
N TYR A 35 -17.92 -4.18 0.78
CA TYR A 35 -16.58 -4.19 1.38
C TYR A 35 -16.08 -5.60 1.67
N VAL A 36 -16.95 -6.60 1.53
CA VAL A 36 -16.58 -8.01 1.69
C VAL A 36 -15.91 -8.46 0.39
N ARG A 37 -14.66 -8.93 0.51
CA ARG A 37 -13.88 -9.48 -0.60
C ARG A 37 -13.69 -10.99 -0.40
N PRO A 38 -14.58 -11.85 -0.96
CA PRO A 38 -14.48 -13.30 -0.82
C PRO A 38 -13.12 -13.85 -1.29
N GLU A 39 -12.53 -13.22 -2.31
CA GLU A 39 -11.22 -13.55 -2.88
C GLU A 39 -10.06 -13.35 -1.90
N ALA A 40 -10.17 -12.41 -0.94
CA ALA A 40 -9.13 -12.16 0.05
C ALA A 40 -9.01 -13.29 1.10
N LYS A 41 -9.97 -14.21 1.16
CA LYS A 41 -9.87 -15.43 1.98
C LYS A 41 -9.13 -16.56 1.25
N ALA A 42 -9.03 -16.50 -0.08
CA ALA A 42 -8.41 -17.55 -0.87
C ALA A 42 -6.88 -17.44 -0.90
N ASP A 43 -6.35 -16.24 -0.65
CA ASP A 43 -4.92 -15.96 -0.68
C ASP A 43 -4.55 -15.11 0.55
N PRO A 44 -4.03 -15.72 1.64
CA PRO A 44 -3.54 -14.94 2.75
C PRO A 44 -2.37 -14.07 2.26
N VAL A 45 -2.60 -12.75 2.23
CA VAL A 45 -1.59 -11.74 1.86
C VAL A 45 -0.35 -11.78 2.78
N VAL A 46 -0.45 -12.48 3.91
CA VAL A 46 0.65 -12.70 4.85
C VAL A 46 1.11 -14.15 4.70
N SER A 47 2.11 -14.36 3.84
CA SER A 47 3.04 -15.46 4.05
C SER A 47 3.93 -15.04 5.22
N ASP A 48 4.00 -15.86 6.26
CA ASP A 48 4.94 -15.74 7.40
C ASP A 48 6.40 -16.00 6.94
N GLY A 49 6.69 -15.73 5.67
CA GLY A 49 7.96 -15.97 5.03
C GLY A 49 8.88 -14.78 5.24
N ASP A 50 10.15 -15.08 5.51
CA ASP A 50 11.27 -14.17 5.78
C ASP A 50 11.61 -13.18 4.64
N SER A 51 10.68 -12.93 3.72
CA SER A 51 10.82 -11.95 2.65
C SER A 51 10.62 -10.55 3.20
N GLU A 52 11.63 -10.06 3.92
CA GLU A 52 11.68 -8.67 4.38
C GLU A 52 11.83 -7.73 3.18
N LEU A 53 11.02 -6.67 3.16
CA LEU A 53 11.10 -5.64 2.16
C LEU A 53 12.47 -4.92 2.23
N PRO A 54 13.18 -4.68 1.10
CA PRO A 54 14.48 -4.01 1.16
C PRO A 54 14.38 -2.64 1.81
N VAL A 55 15.33 -2.33 2.70
CA VAL A 55 15.47 -1.02 3.33
C VAL A 55 16.72 -0.35 2.78
N ILE A 56 16.56 0.84 2.20
CA ILE A 56 17.64 1.66 1.65
C ILE A 56 17.97 2.78 2.63
N ASP A 57 19.20 2.81 3.14
CA ASP A 57 19.70 3.90 3.97
C ASP A 57 20.17 5.07 3.10
N PHE A 58 19.35 6.11 3.08
CA PHE A 58 19.61 7.31 2.31
C PHE A 58 20.86 8.06 2.77
N SER A 59 21.26 7.92 4.04
CA SER A 59 22.52 8.49 4.53
C SER A 59 23.72 7.77 3.94
N ARG A 60 23.66 6.43 3.82
CA ARG A 60 24.71 5.61 3.17
C ARG A 60 24.77 5.83 1.67
N LEU A 61 23.61 6.00 1.03
CA LEU A 61 23.52 6.29 -0.42
C LEU A 61 24.25 7.58 -0.80
N LEU A 62 24.16 8.60 0.05
CA LEU A 62 24.85 9.89 -0.15
C LEU A 62 26.31 9.87 0.36
N HIS A 63 26.73 8.81 1.07
CA HIS A 63 28.05 8.73 1.65
C HIS A 63 29.08 8.18 0.66
N ARG A 64 30.17 8.90 0.41
CA ARG A 64 31.18 8.52 -0.60
C ARG A 64 31.76 7.11 -0.47
N ARG A 65 31.81 6.56 0.75
CA ARG A 65 32.34 5.21 1.00
C ARG A 65 31.32 4.10 0.79
N PHE A 66 30.05 4.35 1.07
CA PHE A 66 28.99 3.33 1.07
C PHE A 66 28.02 3.49 -0.11
N SER A 67 28.10 4.58 -0.87
CA SER A 67 27.15 4.91 -1.94
C SER A 67 27.04 3.84 -3.01
N ARG A 68 28.15 3.17 -3.35
CA ARG A 68 28.15 2.10 -4.36
C ARG A 68 27.42 0.84 -3.88
N GLU A 69 27.60 0.47 -2.62
CA GLU A 69 26.93 -0.67 -2.00
C GLU A 69 25.43 -0.39 -1.90
N GLU A 70 25.08 0.78 -1.38
CA GLU A 70 23.69 1.18 -1.18
C GLU A 70 22.95 1.38 -2.51
N SER A 71 23.63 1.89 -3.55
CA SER A 71 23.07 2.02 -4.89
C SER A 71 22.83 0.66 -5.56
N ALA A 72 23.65 -0.36 -5.25
CA ALA A 72 23.43 -1.71 -5.75
C ALA A 72 22.21 -2.35 -5.09
N MET A 73 22.02 -2.14 -3.78
CA MET A 73 20.81 -2.54 -3.07
C MET A 73 19.57 -1.85 -3.62
N LEU A 74 19.66 -0.54 -3.91
CA LEU A 74 18.57 0.20 -4.53
C LEU A 74 18.20 -0.37 -5.90
N HIS A 75 19.18 -0.68 -6.74
CA HIS A 75 18.93 -1.28 -8.05
C HIS A 75 18.24 -2.66 -7.93
N HIS A 76 18.74 -3.52 -7.03
CA HIS A 76 18.13 -4.82 -6.76
C HIS A 76 16.71 -4.70 -6.24
N ALA A 77 16.44 -3.74 -5.35
CA ALA A 77 15.09 -3.48 -4.86
C ALA A 77 14.15 -3.01 -5.98
N CYS A 78 14.59 -2.12 -6.86
CA CYS A 78 13.78 -1.72 -8.01
C CYS A 78 13.51 -2.88 -8.97
N ALA A 79 14.51 -3.72 -9.24
CA ALA A 79 14.41 -4.82 -10.22
C ALA A 79 13.55 -5.98 -9.71
N ASP A 80 13.78 -6.41 -8.47
CA ASP A 80 13.20 -7.67 -7.97
C ASP A 80 11.95 -7.43 -7.12
N TRP A 81 11.83 -6.26 -6.50
CA TRP A 81 10.66 -5.91 -5.69
C TRP A 81 9.76 -4.87 -6.35
N GLY A 82 10.34 -3.85 -6.97
CA GLY A 82 9.62 -2.65 -7.44
C GLY A 82 9.21 -1.68 -6.33
N PHE A 83 9.47 -2.02 -5.06
CA PHE A 83 9.26 -1.16 -3.89
C PHE A 83 10.30 -1.43 -2.81
N PHE A 84 10.58 -0.43 -1.97
CA PHE A 84 11.52 -0.51 -0.86
C PHE A 84 11.17 0.53 0.20
N GLN A 85 11.68 0.33 1.42
CA GLN A 85 11.62 1.34 2.48
C GLN A 85 12.85 2.24 2.42
N VAL A 86 12.71 3.49 2.83
CA VAL A 86 13.85 4.41 2.96
C VAL A 86 14.07 4.73 4.42
N SER A 87 15.27 4.42 4.93
CA SER A 87 15.73 4.87 6.22
C SER A 87 16.67 6.06 6.05
N ARG A 88 16.67 6.99 7.00
CA ARG A 88 17.67 8.05 7.06
C ARG A 88 18.33 7.97 8.43
N SER A 89 19.54 7.45 8.48
CA SER A 89 20.36 7.51 9.68
C SER A 89 20.83 8.96 9.89
N THR A 90 19.99 9.78 10.53
CA THR A 90 20.40 11.05 11.12
C THR A 90 20.04 10.99 12.57
N ASP A 91 21.06 11.01 13.43
CA ASP A 91 20.99 10.90 14.89
C ASP A 91 20.30 12.11 15.59
N ARG A 92 19.34 12.75 14.92
CA ARG A 92 18.50 13.81 15.46
C ARG A 92 17.06 13.51 15.13
N ASN A 93 16.42 12.86 16.10
CA ASN A 93 14.99 12.77 16.35
C ASN A 93 14.15 13.68 15.43
N ARG A 94 13.74 13.17 14.28
CA ARG A 94 12.82 13.87 13.37
C ARG A 94 11.70 12.91 13.04
N VAL A 95 10.51 13.23 13.55
CA VAL A 95 9.25 12.56 13.26
C VAL A 95 9.13 12.45 11.75
N ILE A 96 9.17 11.22 11.22
CA ILE A 96 8.90 10.97 9.81
C ILE A 96 7.39 11.14 9.64
N HIS A 97 6.96 12.35 9.26
CA HIS A 97 5.63 12.54 8.70
C HIS A 97 5.65 11.86 7.33
N SER A 98 5.28 10.57 7.31
CA SER A 98 4.95 9.73 6.15
C SER A 98 5.56 10.16 4.80
N CYS A 99 6.70 9.59 4.43
CA CYS A 99 7.15 9.60 3.04
C CYS A 99 6.55 8.38 2.32
N ASN A 100 5.39 8.54 1.68
CA ASN A 100 4.92 7.61 0.66
C ASN A 100 5.74 7.83 -0.61
N ILE A 101 6.91 7.19 -0.72
CA ILE A 101 7.61 7.10 -2.00
C ILE A 101 6.97 5.97 -2.78
N THR A 102 6.18 6.32 -3.78
CA THR A 102 5.78 5.39 -4.85
C THR A 102 6.68 5.69 -6.04
N ILE A 103 7.55 4.76 -6.39
CA ILE A 103 8.20 4.79 -7.70
C ILE A 103 7.18 4.15 -8.64
N VAL A 104 6.29 4.98 -9.18
CA VAL A 104 5.57 4.61 -10.39
C VAL A 104 6.56 4.77 -11.52
N ASP A 105 6.90 3.66 -12.17
CA ASP A 105 7.69 3.68 -13.39
C ASP A 105 7.00 4.62 -14.40
N ALA A 106 7.73 5.63 -14.87
CA ALA A 106 7.26 6.53 -15.91
C ALA A 106 7.47 5.80 -17.24
N ASN A 107 6.38 5.24 -17.77
CA ASN A 107 6.30 4.75 -19.13
C ASN A 107 6.72 5.81 -20.16
#